data_AF-B9FF81-F1
#
_entry.id   AF-B9FF81-F1
#
_cell.length_a   1.000
_cell.length_b   1.000
_cell.length_c   1.000
_cell.angle_alpha   90.00
_cell.angle_beta   90.00
_cell.angle_gamma   90.00
#
_symmetry.space_group_name_H-M   'P 1'
#
loop_
_entity.id
_entity.type
_entity.pdbx_description
1 polymer ?
#
loop_
_entity_poly.entity_id
_entity_poly.type
_entity_poly.pdbx_seq_one_letter_code
_entity_poly.pdbx_strand_id
1 'polypeptide(L)'
;MKSEYDKLVRRIEDADETTLLRQGGGEFAEFMDAKRTNHRAIVKVIWDNNSKNRIGEEGGFPHLIYVSREKSPGHHHHYKAGAMNALTRVSAVMTNAPIMLNVDCDMFANDPQVVLHAMCLLLGFDDEISSGFVQVPQSFYGDLKDDPFGNKLEVIYKGLFYGGTGCFHCRKAIYGIEPDSIVVGREGAAGSPSYKELQFKFESSEELKESARYIISGDMSGEPIVDISSHIEVAKEVSSCNYESGTHWGLEVGWAYGSMTEDILTGQRIHAAGWRSAKLETEPPAFLGCAPTGGPACLTQFKRWATGLFEILISQNNPLLLSIFKHLQFRQCLAYLTLYVWAVRGFVELCYELLVPYCLLTNQSFLSKASENCFNITLALFLTYNTYNFVEYMECGLSVRAWWNNHRMQRIISASAWLLAFFTVLLKTIGLSETVFEVTRKEKSTSDGNGQNDEVDPERFTFDASPVFIPVTALTMLNIVAITIGTWRAVFGTTEDVPGGPGISEFMSCGWLLLCLLPFVRGLVGKGSYGIPWSVKLKASLLVALFLFCSNRN
;
A
#
# COMPACT_ATOMS: atom_id res chain seq x y z
N MET A 1 26.20 -12.14 -24.77
CA MET A 1 25.05 -11.77 -23.91
C MET A 1 24.57 -10.35 -24.12
N LYS A 2 25.35 -9.28 -23.85
CA LYS A 2 24.89 -7.89 -24.02
C LYS A 2 24.29 -7.59 -25.41
N SER A 3 24.98 -7.95 -26.49
CA SER A 3 24.44 -7.74 -27.85
C SER A 3 23.13 -8.50 -28.12
N GLU A 4 22.97 -9.70 -27.56
CA GLU A 4 21.72 -10.47 -27.70
C GLU A 4 20.59 -9.87 -26.86
N TYR A 5 20.93 -9.34 -25.67
CA TYR A 5 20.00 -8.58 -24.85
C TYR A 5 19.55 -7.30 -25.56
N ASP A 6 20.46 -6.53 -26.15
CA ASP A 6 20.11 -5.30 -26.88
C ASP A 6 19.23 -5.61 -28.10
N LYS A 7 19.46 -6.74 -28.78
CA LYS A 7 18.56 -7.21 -29.86
C LYS A 7 17.18 -7.57 -29.32
N LEU A 8 17.09 -8.22 -28.16
CA LEU A 8 15.82 -8.54 -27.51
C LEU A 8 15.05 -7.27 -27.13
N VAL A 9 15.73 -6.28 -26.54
CA VAL A 9 15.13 -4.99 -26.18
C VAL A 9 14.53 -4.32 -27.41
N ARG A 10 15.29 -4.20 -28.50
CA ARG A 10 14.78 -3.62 -29.76
C ARG A 10 13.57 -4.40 -30.29
N ARG A 11 13.61 -5.74 -30.26
CA ARG A 11 12.46 -6.56 -30.68
C ARG A 11 11.21 -6.32 -29.84
N ILE A 12 11.35 -6.04 -28.56
CA ILE A 12 10.23 -5.73 -27.66
C ILE A 12 9.71 -4.31 -27.92
N GLU A 13 10.61 -3.35 -28.13
CA GLU A 13 10.25 -1.94 -28.42
C GLU A 13 9.59 -1.79 -29.79
N ASP A 14 10.07 -2.56 -30.79
CA ASP A 14 9.52 -2.59 -32.15
C ASP A 14 8.25 -3.47 -32.26
N ALA A 15 7.86 -4.15 -31.18
CA ALA A 15 6.70 -5.04 -31.19
C ALA A 15 5.39 -4.24 -31.25
N ASP A 16 4.81 -4.16 -32.44
CA ASP A 16 3.48 -3.59 -32.65
C ASP A 16 2.39 -4.66 -32.50
N GLU A 17 1.32 -4.31 -31.78
CA GLU A 17 0.17 -5.19 -31.47
C GLU A 17 -0.44 -5.76 -32.76
N THR A 18 -0.58 -4.93 -33.79
CA THR A 18 -1.11 -5.33 -35.10
C THR A 18 -0.22 -6.32 -35.83
N THR A 19 1.10 -6.20 -35.65
CA THR A 19 2.11 -7.06 -36.29
C THR A 19 2.21 -8.41 -35.58
N LEU A 20 2.18 -8.42 -34.24
CA LEU A 20 2.16 -9.65 -33.43
C LEU A 20 0.91 -10.49 -33.70
N LEU A 21 -0.27 -9.85 -33.78
CA LEU A 21 -1.54 -10.53 -34.08
C LEU A 21 -1.59 -11.11 -35.50
N ARG A 22 -0.92 -10.46 -36.47
CA ARG A 22 -0.81 -10.96 -37.86
C ARG A 22 0.19 -12.10 -38.02
N GLN A 23 1.32 -12.05 -37.32
CA GLN A 23 2.41 -13.03 -37.48
C GLN A 23 2.28 -14.26 -36.57
N GLY A 24 1.57 -14.14 -35.44
CA GLY A 24 1.46 -15.21 -34.43
C GLY A 24 0.49 -16.36 -34.76
N GLY A 25 -0.11 -16.37 -35.96
CA GLY A 25 -0.98 -17.46 -36.43
C GLY A 25 -2.19 -17.74 -35.52
N GLY A 26 -2.62 -19.00 -35.46
CA GLY A 26 -3.74 -19.45 -34.61
C GLY A 26 -3.43 -19.44 -33.10
N GLU A 27 -2.17 -19.25 -32.72
CA GLU A 27 -1.76 -19.26 -31.32
C GLU A 27 -2.42 -18.11 -30.55
N PHE A 28 -2.49 -16.90 -31.11
CA PHE A 28 -3.09 -15.73 -30.45
C PHE A 28 -4.57 -15.51 -30.77
N ALA A 29 -5.25 -16.48 -31.38
CA ALA A 29 -6.65 -16.35 -31.78
C ALA A 29 -7.57 -15.95 -30.62
N GLU A 30 -7.35 -16.49 -29.41
CA GLU A 30 -8.15 -16.15 -28.22
C GLU A 30 -8.04 -14.67 -27.78
N PHE A 31 -7.00 -13.95 -28.21
CA PHE A 31 -6.82 -12.52 -27.88
C PHE A 31 -7.49 -11.57 -28.88
N MET A 32 -7.78 -12.03 -30.11
CA MET A 32 -8.26 -11.18 -31.20
C MET A 32 -9.58 -10.46 -30.89
N ASP A 33 -10.50 -11.15 -30.20
CA ASP A 33 -11.83 -10.62 -29.85
C ASP A 33 -11.93 -10.17 -28.38
N ALA A 34 -10.82 -10.22 -27.64
CA ALA A 34 -10.81 -9.95 -26.21
C ALA A 34 -10.89 -8.44 -25.92
N LYS A 35 -12.03 -7.97 -25.40
CA LYS A 35 -12.17 -6.59 -24.92
C LYS A 35 -11.76 -6.50 -23.47
N ARG A 36 -11.10 -5.41 -23.06
CA ARG A 36 -10.60 -5.21 -21.67
C ARG A 36 -11.63 -5.44 -20.56
N THR A 37 -12.91 -5.25 -20.84
CA THR A 37 -14.03 -5.41 -19.89
C THR A 37 -14.94 -6.61 -20.20
N ASN A 38 -14.71 -7.30 -21.32
CA ASN A 38 -15.54 -8.41 -21.78
C ASN A 38 -14.72 -9.39 -22.61
N HIS A 39 -14.25 -10.47 -21.99
CA HIS A 39 -13.54 -11.56 -22.67
C HIS A 39 -13.59 -12.83 -21.81
N ARG A 40 -13.53 -13.99 -22.47
CA ARG A 40 -13.42 -15.29 -21.80
C ARG A 40 -12.07 -15.45 -21.09
N ALA A 41 -11.98 -16.41 -20.18
CA ALA A 41 -10.71 -16.78 -19.56
C ALA A 41 -9.73 -17.29 -20.62
N ILE A 42 -8.47 -16.85 -20.55
CA ILE A 42 -7.37 -17.26 -21.41
C ILE A 42 -6.29 -17.85 -20.51
N VAL A 43 -5.97 -19.12 -20.72
CA VAL A 43 -4.91 -19.83 -20.00
C VAL A 43 -4.00 -20.47 -21.03
N LYS A 44 -2.70 -20.17 -20.95
CA LYS A 44 -1.69 -20.69 -21.88
C LYS A 44 -0.45 -21.15 -21.15
N VAL A 45 0.03 -22.34 -21.49
CA VAL A 45 1.34 -22.82 -21.07
C VAL A 45 2.37 -22.32 -22.10
N ILE A 46 3.09 -21.25 -21.75
CA ILE A 46 4.12 -20.63 -22.61
C ILE A 46 5.38 -21.49 -22.63
N TRP A 47 5.72 -22.09 -21.48
CA TRP A 47 6.87 -22.97 -21.36
C TRP A 47 6.49 -24.23 -20.59
N ASP A 48 6.74 -25.40 -21.17
CA ASP A 48 6.51 -26.71 -20.56
C ASP A 48 7.80 -27.53 -20.50
N ASN A 49 8.23 -27.86 -19.28
CA ASN A 49 9.42 -28.65 -19.00
C ASN A 49 9.29 -30.12 -19.46
N ASN A 50 8.07 -30.61 -19.71
CA ASN A 50 7.81 -32.00 -20.11
C ASN A 50 7.81 -32.22 -21.63
N SER A 51 8.04 -31.18 -22.43
CA SER A 51 8.15 -31.31 -23.88
C SER A 51 9.38 -32.15 -24.25
N LYS A 52 9.15 -33.39 -24.71
CA LYS A 52 10.14 -34.43 -25.08
C LYS A 52 11.21 -34.03 -26.11
N ASN A 53 11.23 -32.78 -26.58
CA ASN A 53 12.09 -32.31 -27.67
C ASN A 53 13.41 -31.67 -27.24
N ARG A 54 13.79 -31.67 -25.96
CA ARG A 54 15.03 -31.03 -25.50
C ARG A 54 15.82 -31.85 -24.48
N ILE A 55 15.93 -33.15 -24.73
CA ILE A 55 16.85 -34.05 -24.03
C ILE A 55 18.28 -33.63 -24.39
N GLY A 56 18.99 -32.96 -23.49
CA GLY A 56 20.41 -32.62 -23.67
C GLY A 56 20.96 -31.47 -22.83
N GLU A 57 20.11 -30.64 -22.22
CA GLU A 57 20.54 -29.58 -21.31
C GLU A 57 20.19 -29.98 -19.87
N GLU A 58 21.20 -30.23 -19.03
CA GLU A 58 21.00 -30.38 -17.59
C GLU A 58 20.36 -29.08 -17.05
N GLY A 59 19.12 -29.17 -16.56
CA GLY A 59 18.39 -28.04 -15.98
C GLY A 59 17.36 -27.42 -16.91
N GLY A 60 16.24 -28.11 -17.15
CA GLY A 60 15.10 -27.54 -17.86
C GLY A 60 14.53 -26.30 -17.17
N PHE A 61 13.98 -25.35 -17.95
CA PHE A 61 13.40 -24.13 -17.41
C PHE A 61 12.05 -24.41 -16.69
N PRO A 62 11.70 -23.64 -15.64
CA PRO A 62 10.41 -23.77 -14.96
C PRO A 62 9.22 -23.55 -15.90
N HIS A 63 8.08 -24.17 -15.57
CA HIS A 63 6.83 -23.93 -16.30
C HIS A 63 6.43 -22.45 -16.24
N LEU A 64 6.05 -21.87 -17.38
CA LEU A 64 5.52 -20.52 -17.46
C LEU A 64 4.09 -20.56 -17.96
N ILE A 65 3.15 -20.16 -17.09
CA ILE A 65 1.72 -20.18 -17.38
C ILE A 65 1.21 -18.74 -17.41
N TYR A 66 0.64 -18.35 -18.54
CA TYR A 66 -0.08 -17.09 -18.68
C TYR A 66 -1.56 -17.28 -18.35
N VAL A 67 -2.10 -16.38 -17.54
CA VAL A 67 -3.51 -16.39 -17.12
C VAL A 67 -4.10 -15.00 -17.29
N SER A 68 -5.18 -14.91 -18.06
CA SER A 68 -6.09 -13.77 -18.08
C SER A 68 -7.47 -14.27 -17.67
N ARG A 69 -7.88 -13.95 -16.44
CA ARG A 69 -9.21 -14.33 -15.91
C ARG A 69 -10.33 -13.76 -16.77
N GLU A 70 -11.47 -14.43 -16.79
CA GLU A 70 -12.65 -13.93 -17.50
C GLU A 70 -13.08 -12.56 -16.95
N LYS A 71 -13.54 -11.68 -17.84
CA LYS A 71 -14.18 -10.42 -17.49
C LYS A 71 -15.52 -10.32 -18.18
N SER A 72 -16.51 -9.83 -17.43
CA SER A 72 -17.85 -9.57 -17.93
C SER A 72 -18.35 -8.23 -17.37
N PRO A 73 -19.04 -7.38 -18.16
CA PRO A 73 -19.51 -6.07 -17.71
C PRO A 73 -20.43 -6.10 -16.48
N GLY A 74 -21.12 -7.21 -16.23
CA GLY A 74 -22.03 -7.37 -15.10
C GLY A 74 -21.38 -7.87 -13.81
N HIS A 75 -20.08 -8.16 -13.80
CA HIS A 75 -19.40 -8.79 -12.67
C HIS A 75 -18.29 -7.88 -12.13
N HIS A 76 -18.34 -7.59 -10.83
CA HIS A 76 -17.28 -6.85 -10.16
C HIS A 76 -16.02 -7.72 -10.03
N HIS A 77 -14.86 -7.18 -10.39
CA HIS A 77 -13.63 -7.97 -10.53
C HIS A 77 -12.61 -7.76 -9.41
N HIS A 78 -12.89 -6.94 -8.39
CA HIS A 78 -12.05 -6.81 -7.19
C HIS A 78 -10.56 -6.52 -7.46
N TYR A 79 -10.26 -5.72 -8.49
CA TYR A 79 -8.91 -5.26 -8.85
C TYR A 79 -7.81 -6.35 -8.71
N LYS A 80 -6.76 -6.09 -7.93
CA LYS A 80 -5.62 -7.00 -7.71
C LYS A 80 -6.02 -8.23 -6.90
N ALA A 81 -6.80 -8.07 -5.82
CA ALA A 81 -7.25 -9.17 -4.97
C ALA A 81 -7.94 -10.29 -5.79
N GLY A 82 -8.86 -9.92 -6.68
CA GLY A 82 -9.54 -10.91 -7.51
C GLY A 82 -8.64 -11.58 -8.55
N ALA A 83 -7.59 -10.89 -9.02
CA ALA A 83 -6.62 -11.49 -9.93
C ALA A 83 -5.78 -12.53 -9.19
N MET A 84 -5.35 -12.21 -7.96
CA MET A 84 -4.63 -13.13 -7.08
C MET A 84 -5.47 -14.35 -6.70
N ASN A 85 -6.78 -14.16 -6.44
CA ASN A 85 -7.70 -15.27 -6.18
C ASN A 85 -7.85 -16.20 -7.39
N ALA A 86 -8.03 -15.64 -8.59
CA ALA A 86 -8.05 -16.44 -9.82
C ALA A 86 -6.74 -17.21 -10.03
N LEU A 87 -5.58 -16.56 -9.85
CA LEU A 87 -4.27 -17.21 -9.94
C LEU A 87 -4.09 -18.32 -8.90
N THR A 88 -4.62 -18.13 -7.69
CA THR A 88 -4.54 -19.14 -6.62
C THR A 88 -5.30 -20.40 -6.99
N ARG A 89 -6.49 -20.25 -7.56
CA ARG A 89 -7.32 -21.39 -8.04
C ARG A 89 -6.69 -22.07 -9.24
N VAL A 90 -6.25 -21.31 -10.24
CA VAL A 90 -5.57 -21.85 -11.42
C VAL A 90 -4.30 -22.61 -11.02
N SER A 91 -3.47 -22.02 -10.16
CA SER A 91 -2.27 -22.68 -9.65
C SER A 91 -2.60 -23.96 -8.88
N ALA A 92 -3.70 -23.99 -8.12
CA ALA A 92 -4.12 -25.18 -7.39
C ALA A 92 -4.44 -26.35 -8.35
N VAL A 93 -5.12 -26.11 -9.45
CA VAL A 93 -5.48 -27.19 -10.39
C VAL A 93 -4.36 -27.55 -11.37
N MET A 94 -3.34 -26.69 -11.54
CA MET A 94 -2.24 -26.92 -12.49
C MET A 94 -0.96 -27.46 -11.85
N THR A 95 -0.55 -26.95 -10.69
CA THR A 95 0.73 -27.32 -10.05
C THR A 95 0.64 -27.57 -8.54
N ASN A 96 -0.39 -27.05 -7.89
CA ASN A 96 -0.69 -27.20 -6.47
C ASN A 96 0.49 -26.97 -5.51
N ALA A 97 1.34 -25.97 -5.76
CA ALA A 97 2.49 -25.69 -4.90
C ALA A 97 2.04 -25.25 -3.49
N PRO A 98 2.59 -25.81 -2.39
CA PRO A 98 2.17 -25.50 -1.01
C PRO A 98 2.55 -24.09 -0.55
N ILE A 99 3.58 -23.50 -1.16
CA ILE A 99 4.00 -22.12 -0.93
C ILE A 99 3.78 -21.31 -2.20
N MET A 100 3.33 -20.06 -2.03
CA MET A 100 3.11 -19.11 -3.11
C MET A 100 3.93 -17.85 -2.88
N LEU A 101 4.67 -17.41 -3.90
CA LEU A 101 5.36 -16.12 -3.88
C LEU A 101 4.55 -15.10 -4.68
N ASN A 102 4.21 -13.97 -4.06
CA ASN A 102 3.65 -12.81 -4.74
C ASN A 102 4.72 -11.75 -5.00
N VAL A 103 4.81 -11.27 -6.24
CA VAL A 103 5.72 -10.18 -6.66
C VAL A 103 4.97 -9.24 -7.62
N ASP A 104 5.04 -7.93 -7.35
CA ASP A 104 4.52 -6.90 -8.24
C ASP A 104 5.37 -6.72 -9.51
N CYS A 105 4.77 -6.20 -10.58
CA CYS A 105 5.43 -6.06 -11.89
C CYS A 105 6.59 -5.07 -11.94
N ASP A 106 6.73 -4.25 -10.91
CA ASP A 106 7.78 -3.27 -10.72
C ASP A 106 8.88 -3.75 -9.76
N MET A 107 8.80 -5.00 -9.30
CA MET A 107 9.77 -5.65 -8.42
C MET A 107 10.41 -6.84 -9.14
N PHE A 108 11.70 -7.10 -8.88
CA PHE A 108 12.41 -8.28 -9.37
C PHE A 108 13.25 -8.92 -8.26
N ALA A 109 13.50 -10.22 -8.37
CA ALA A 109 14.40 -10.94 -7.47
C ALA A 109 15.84 -10.52 -7.72
N ASN A 110 16.47 -9.94 -6.70
CA ASN A 110 17.86 -9.49 -6.74
C ASN A 110 18.81 -10.50 -6.07
N ASP A 111 18.35 -11.18 -5.00
CA ASP A 111 19.06 -12.32 -4.43
C ASP A 111 18.57 -13.63 -5.08
N PRO A 112 19.43 -14.36 -5.82
CA PRO A 112 19.03 -15.63 -6.44
C PRO A 112 18.71 -16.73 -5.41
N GLN A 113 19.11 -16.57 -4.14
CA GLN A 113 18.87 -17.53 -3.06
C GLN A 113 17.62 -17.20 -2.23
N VAL A 114 16.86 -16.15 -2.57
CA VAL A 114 15.70 -15.71 -1.77
C VAL A 114 14.69 -16.83 -1.50
N VAL A 115 14.44 -17.69 -2.49
CA VAL A 115 13.50 -18.82 -2.33
C VAL A 115 14.04 -19.80 -1.29
N LEU A 116 15.33 -20.12 -1.33
CA LEU A 116 15.98 -21.01 -0.36
C LEU A 116 15.90 -20.42 1.06
N HIS A 117 16.23 -19.13 1.21
CA HIS A 117 16.14 -18.43 2.49
C HIS A 117 14.71 -18.44 3.05
N ALA A 118 13.71 -18.22 2.20
CA ALA A 118 12.31 -18.29 2.61
C ALA A 118 11.90 -19.71 3.03
N MET A 119 12.40 -20.75 2.35
CA MET A 119 12.14 -22.14 2.73
C MET A 119 12.75 -22.49 4.08
N CYS A 120 13.94 -21.99 4.41
CA CYS A 120 14.51 -22.17 5.76
C CYS A 120 13.58 -21.63 6.86
N LEU A 121 12.88 -20.52 6.61
CA LEU A 121 11.95 -19.94 7.57
C LEU A 121 10.57 -20.63 7.60
N LEU A 122 10.11 -21.14 6.46
CA LEU A 122 8.79 -21.77 6.34
C LEU A 122 8.80 -23.27 6.67
N LEU A 123 9.92 -23.97 6.45
CA LEU A 123 10.05 -25.42 6.57
C LEU A 123 11.05 -25.86 7.65
N GLY A 124 11.99 -25.00 8.06
CA GLY A 124 13.20 -25.41 8.78
C GLY A 124 13.16 -25.43 10.31
N PHE A 125 11.99 -25.37 10.96
CA PHE A 125 11.90 -25.35 12.43
C PHE A 125 10.88 -26.40 12.95
N ASP A 126 11.41 -27.56 13.32
CA ASP A 126 10.73 -28.84 13.56
C ASP A 126 9.81 -28.95 14.80
N ASP A 127 9.30 -27.86 15.39
CA ASP A 127 8.24 -27.93 16.43
C ASP A 127 7.27 -26.71 16.46
N GLU A 128 7.40 -25.73 15.55
CA GLU A 128 6.55 -24.51 15.53
C GLU A 128 6.15 -24.04 14.10
N ILE A 129 5.77 -24.94 13.19
CA ILE A 129 5.27 -24.56 11.86
C ILE A 129 3.93 -23.81 11.99
N SER A 130 4.02 -22.50 12.21
CA SER A 130 2.90 -21.60 12.44
C SER A 130 3.04 -20.29 11.67
N SER A 131 4.07 -20.13 10.83
CA SER A 131 4.22 -18.96 9.95
C SER A 131 3.30 -19.08 8.74
N GLY A 132 2.28 -18.24 8.68
CA GLY A 132 1.37 -18.17 7.54
C GLY A 132 1.99 -17.47 6.33
N PHE A 133 2.97 -16.59 6.58
CA PHE A 133 3.76 -15.95 5.52
C PHE A 133 5.13 -15.44 6.01
N VAL A 134 6.04 -15.25 5.05
CA VAL A 134 7.35 -14.60 5.21
C VAL A 134 7.41 -13.38 4.31
N GLN A 135 7.55 -12.20 4.91
CA GLN A 135 7.63 -10.92 4.19
C GLN A 135 9.10 -10.50 4.03
N VAL A 136 9.50 -10.23 2.79
CA VAL A 136 10.77 -9.54 2.50
C VAL A 136 10.52 -8.03 2.50
N PRO A 137 11.34 -7.21 3.18
CA PRO A 137 11.23 -5.75 3.12
C PRO A 137 11.32 -5.24 1.68
N GLN A 138 10.49 -4.24 1.36
CA GLN A 138 10.59 -3.59 0.06
C GLN A 138 11.85 -2.73 0.01
N SER A 139 12.69 -2.98 -0.98
CA SER A 139 13.84 -2.15 -1.31
C SER A 139 13.72 -1.68 -2.74
N PHE A 140 14.28 -0.51 -3.05
CA PHE A 140 14.11 0.12 -4.35
C PHE A 140 15.47 0.39 -5.00
N TYR A 141 15.55 0.21 -6.32
CA TYR A 141 16.70 0.61 -7.11
C TYR A 141 16.51 2.04 -7.63
N GLY A 142 17.61 2.77 -7.84
CA GLY A 142 17.55 4.18 -8.24
C GLY A 142 16.98 5.09 -7.14
N ASP A 143 17.14 4.68 -5.89
CA ASP A 143 16.64 5.40 -4.73
C ASP A 143 17.15 6.84 -4.67
N LEU A 144 16.21 7.77 -4.46
CA LEU A 144 16.57 9.15 -4.15
C LEU A 144 17.23 9.20 -2.78
N LYS A 145 18.38 9.88 -2.73
CA LYS A 145 19.14 10.04 -1.50
C LYS A 145 18.28 10.72 -0.44
N ASP A 146 18.29 10.19 0.77
CA ASP A 146 17.58 10.74 1.93
C ASP A 146 16.04 10.81 1.78
N ASP A 147 15.43 10.05 0.87
CA ASP A 147 13.97 9.88 0.70
C ASP A 147 13.19 11.22 0.80
N PRO A 148 13.35 12.13 -0.18
CA PRO A 148 12.76 13.47 -0.14
C PRO A 148 11.22 13.47 -0.09
N PHE A 149 10.58 12.35 -0.44
CA PHE A 149 9.13 12.18 -0.50
C PHE A 149 8.58 11.25 0.59
N GLY A 150 9.42 10.67 1.45
CA GLY A 150 8.97 9.81 2.54
C GLY A 150 8.35 8.49 2.07
N ASN A 151 8.72 8.00 0.89
CA ASN A 151 8.12 6.83 0.25
C ASN A 151 8.59 5.50 0.86
N LYS A 152 9.77 5.47 1.48
CA LYS A 152 10.38 4.20 1.91
C LYS A 152 9.77 3.64 3.19
N LEU A 153 9.25 4.52 4.06
CA LEU A 153 8.61 4.16 5.33
C LEU A 153 9.43 3.16 6.19
N GLU A 154 10.76 3.18 6.10
CA GLU A 154 11.64 2.16 6.70
C GLU A 154 11.45 2.03 8.23
N VAL A 155 11.17 3.16 8.90
CA VAL A 155 10.89 3.19 10.34
C VAL A 155 9.58 2.46 10.68
N ILE A 156 8.56 2.53 9.80
CA ILE A 156 7.25 1.89 9.99
C ILE A 156 7.32 0.39 9.66
N TYR A 157 8.11 -0.02 8.67
CA TYR A 157 8.28 -1.42 8.26
C TYR A 157 9.14 -2.26 9.22
N LYS A 158 9.38 -1.79 10.45
CA LYS A 158 9.78 -2.66 11.56
C LYS A 158 8.68 -3.67 11.94
N GLY A 159 7.40 -3.39 11.62
CA GLY A 159 6.29 -4.31 11.84
C GLY A 159 6.15 -5.41 10.78
N LEU A 160 5.77 -6.62 11.19
CA LEU A 160 5.61 -7.80 10.31
C LEU A 160 4.23 -7.82 9.62
N PHE A 161 3.95 -6.86 8.75
CA PHE A 161 2.73 -6.83 7.95
C PHE A 161 2.95 -7.41 6.55
N TYR A 162 1.88 -7.93 5.92
CA TYR A 162 1.94 -8.27 4.51
C TYR A 162 1.86 -6.99 3.66
N GLY A 163 2.94 -6.65 2.96
CA GLY A 163 3.12 -5.41 2.22
C GLY A 163 2.78 -5.49 0.73
N GLY A 164 2.14 -6.57 0.27
CA GLY A 164 1.60 -6.65 -1.09
C GLY A 164 2.54 -7.11 -2.20
N THR A 165 3.83 -7.34 -1.90
CA THR A 165 4.86 -7.87 -2.83
C THR A 165 6.02 -8.49 -2.05
N GLY A 166 6.83 -9.33 -2.67
CA GLY A 166 8.00 -9.97 -2.06
C GLY A 166 7.64 -10.85 -0.85
N CYS A 167 6.50 -11.52 -0.90
CA CYS A 167 5.96 -12.28 0.23
C CYS A 167 5.69 -13.73 -0.14
N PHE A 168 6.21 -14.66 0.66
CA PHE A 168 5.97 -16.09 0.55
C PHE A 168 4.85 -16.49 1.49
N HIS A 169 3.75 -17.03 0.95
CA HIS A 169 2.57 -17.41 1.71
C HIS A 169 2.40 -18.93 1.74
N CYS A 170 2.06 -19.47 2.91
CA CYS A 170 1.53 -20.82 3.04
C CYS A 170 0.14 -20.89 2.40
N ARG A 171 -0.06 -21.81 1.45
CA ARG A 171 -1.35 -21.98 0.77
C ARG A 171 -2.48 -22.33 1.74
N LYS A 172 -2.21 -23.12 2.78
CA LYS A 172 -3.18 -23.38 3.88
C LYS A 172 -3.69 -22.08 4.52
N ALA A 173 -2.79 -21.14 4.84
CA ALA A 173 -3.17 -19.87 5.47
C ALA A 173 -4.03 -19.02 4.54
N ILE A 174 -3.70 -19.00 3.24
CA ILE A 174 -4.49 -18.35 2.20
C ILE A 174 -5.87 -18.99 2.04
N TYR A 175 -5.98 -20.31 2.18
CA TYR A 175 -7.27 -21.01 2.17
C TYR A 175 -8.14 -20.71 3.41
N GLY A 176 -7.65 -19.91 4.36
CA GLY A 176 -8.39 -19.57 5.57
C GLY A 176 -8.48 -20.76 6.53
N ILE A 177 -7.48 -21.64 6.50
CA ILE A 177 -7.34 -22.77 7.43
C ILE A 177 -6.53 -22.29 8.63
N GLU A 178 -6.96 -22.63 9.84
CA GLU A 178 -6.25 -22.33 11.09
C GLU A 178 -4.92 -23.13 11.16
N PRO A 179 -3.89 -22.64 11.86
CA PRO A 179 -2.64 -23.37 12.02
C PRO A 179 -2.84 -24.65 12.87
N ASP A 180 -2.05 -25.69 12.57
CA ASP A 180 -2.16 -27.00 13.20
C ASP A 180 -2.00 -26.93 14.75
N SER A 181 -1.24 -25.97 15.28
CA SER A 181 -1.09 -25.76 16.73
C SER A 181 -2.40 -25.39 17.45
N ILE A 182 -3.32 -24.69 16.77
CA ILE A 182 -4.65 -24.35 17.31
C ILE A 182 -5.59 -25.55 17.18
N VAL A 183 -5.47 -26.30 16.08
CA VAL A 183 -6.27 -27.51 15.83
C VAL A 183 -5.92 -28.60 16.86
N VAL A 184 -4.63 -28.91 17.06
CA VAL A 184 -4.15 -29.89 18.05
C VAL A 184 -4.50 -29.47 19.48
N GLY A 185 -4.45 -28.17 19.79
CA GLY A 185 -4.92 -27.64 21.09
C GLY A 185 -6.41 -27.86 21.34
N ARG A 186 -7.22 -27.97 20.28
CA ARG A 186 -8.64 -28.37 20.34
C ARG A 186 -8.83 -29.89 20.31
N GLU A 187 -7.89 -30.69 19.81
CA GLU A 187 -8.00 -32.16 19.63
C GLU A 187 -8.01 -33.00 20.92
N GLY A 188 -7.96 -32.39 22.11
CA GLY A 188 -8.61 -32.99 23.29
C GLY A 188 -10.13 -33.17 23.12
N ALA A 189 -10.71 -32.55 22.08
CA ALA A 189 -12.10 -32.54 21.65
C ALA A 189 -12.20 -32.40 20.10
N ALA A 190 -11.90 -33.49 19.38
CA ALA A 190 -12.35 -33.82 18.01
C ALA A 190 -11.85 -33.01 16.78
N GLY A 191 -11.01 -33.67 15.97
CA GLY A 191 -11.12 -33.78 14.50
C GLY A 191 -10.60 -32.63 13.63
N SER A 192 -9.87 -32.99 12.56
CA SER A 192 -9.58 -32.11 11.41
C SER A 192 -10.86 -31.44 10.88
N PRO A 193 -10.77 -30.25 10.23
CA PRO A 193 -11.94 -29.57 9.70
C PRO A 193 -12.79 -30.55 8.86
N SER A 194 -14.07 -30.66 9.22
CA SER A 194 -15.00 -31.60 8.60
C SER A 194 -15.02 -31.39 7.08
N TYR A 195 -15.02 -32.49 6.31
CA TYR A 195 -15.16 -32.47 4.85
C TYR A 195 -16.29 -31.54 4.36
N LYS A 196 -17.36 -31.38 5.17
CA LYS A 196 -18.48 -30.46 4.90
C LYS A 196 -18.10 -28.97 4.93
N GLU A 197 -17.20 -28.56 5.82
CA GLU A 197 -16.74 -27.16 5.90
C GLU A 197 -15.85 -26.80 4.71
N LEU A 198 -15.06 -27.75 4.22
CA LEU A 198 -14.26 -27.61 3.01
C LEU A 198 -15.14 -27.58 1.75
N GLN A 199 -16.18 -28.43 1.69
CA GLN A 199 -17.12 -28.46 0.59
C GLN A 199 -17.83 -27.10 0.39
N PHE A 200 -18.21 -26.44 1.48
CA PHE A 200 -18.86 -25.12 1.47
C PHE A 200 -17.92 -23.96 1.07
N LYS A 201 -16.61 -24.10 1.30
CA LYS A 201 -15.61 -23.05 0.99
C LYS A 201 -15.18 -23.04 -0.48
N PHE A 202 -15.15 -24.20 -1.15
CA PHE A 202 -14.58 -24.39 -2.50
C PHE A 202 -15.62 -24.87 -3.54
N GLU A 203 -16.90 -24.58 -3.32
CA GLU A 203 -18.07 -25.37 -3.72
C GLU A 203 -18.30 -25.67 -5.22
N SER A 204 -17.55 -25.09 -6.16
CA SER A 204 -17.86 -25.15 -7.60
C SER A 204 -17.04 -26.12 -8.50
N SER A 205 -15.81 -26.53 -8.16
CA SER A 205 -15.04 -27.52 -8.96
C SER A 205 -14.56 -28.69 -8.11
N GLU A 206 -14.83 -29.92 -8.54
CA GLU A 206 -14.41 -31.14 -7.83
C GLU A 206 -12.87 -31.29 -7.85
N GLU A 207 -12.23 -30.96 -8.96
CA GLU A 207 -10.78 -30.98 -9.11
C GLU A 207 -10.11 -29.96 -8.18
N LEU A 208 -10.68 -28.76 -8.03
CA LEU A 208 -10.16 -27.78 -7.09
C LEU A 208 -10.33 -28.24 -5.64
N LYS A 209 -11.48 -28.84 -5.28
CA LYS A 209 -11.73 -29.38 -3.95
C LYS A 209 -10.72 -30.47 -3.61
N GLU A 210 -10.51 -31.40 -4.53
CA GLU A 210 -9.58 -32.51 -4.35
C GLU A 210 -8.14 -32.02 -4.27
N SER A 211 -7.75 -31.07 -5.12
CA SER A 211 -6.46 -30.39 -5.05
C SER A 211 -6.23 -29.68 -3.70
N ALA A 212 -7.23 -28.95 -3.21
CA ALA A 212 -7.17 -28.28 -1.91
C ALA A 212 -7.08 -29.28 -0.75
N ARG A 213 -7.74 -30.44 -0.86
CA ARG A 213 -7.70 -31.52 0.14
C ARG A 213 -6.27 -32.01 0.39
N TYR A 214 -5.47 -32.22 -0.66
CA TYR A 214 -4.07 -32.63 -0.51
C TYR A 214 -3.26 -31.63 0.31
N ILE A 215 -3.37 -30.34 -0.01
CA ILE A 215 -2.68 -29.27 0.72
C ILE A 215 -3.10 -29.21 2.19
N ILE A 216 -4.39 -29.35 2.46
CA ILE A 216 -4.95 -29.21 3.81
C ILE A 216 -4.58 -30.40 4.68
N SER A 217 -4.72 -31.62 4.15
CA SER A 217 -4.37 -32.86 4.85
C SER A 217 -2.87 -33.03 5.07
N GLY A 218 -2.03 -32.29 4.34
CA GLY A 218 -0.58 -32.48 4.37
C GLY A 218 -0.14 -33.79 3.69
N ASP A 219 -1.06 -34.45 2.97
CA ASP A 219 -0.78 -35.67 2.23
C ASP A 219 -0.01 -35.32 0.95
N MET A 220 1.31 -35.29 1.08
CA MET A 220 2.24 -35.03 -0.03
C MET A 220 2.42 -36.25 -0.95
N SER A 221 1.63 -37.32 -0.79
CA SER A 221 1.70 -38.52 -1.64
C SER A 221 1.04 -38.37 -3.00
N GLY A 222 0.47 -37.20 -3.33
CA GLY A 222 -0.08 -36.93 -4.65
C GLY A 222 1.02 -37.00 -5.71
N GLU A 223 0.80 -37.79 -6.76
CA GLU A 223 1.69 -37.76 -7.94
C GLU A 223 1.73 -36.31 -8.48
N PRO A 224 2.91 -35.76 -8.77
CA PRO A 224 2.99 -34.43 -9.36
C PRO A 224 2.21 -34.40 -10.67
N ILE A 225 1.45 -33.34 -10.91
CA ILE A 225 0.66 -33.18 -12.15
C ILE A 225 1.62 -33.21 -13.35
N VAL A 226 1.69 -34.35 -14.05
CA VAL A 226 2.68 -34.59 -15.11
C VAL A 226 2.26 -33.91 -16.42
N ASP A 227 0.96 -33.78 -16.69
CA ASP A 227 0.46 -33.13 -17.91
C ASP A 227 -0.34 -31.88 -17.58
N ILE A 228 0.36 -30.76 -17.35
CA ILE A 228 -0.24 -29.45 -17.08
C ILE A 228 -1.15 -28.99 -18.23
N SER A 229 -0.85 -29.40 -19.47
CA SER A 229 -1.64 -29.02 -20.64
C SER A 229 -3.04 -29.63 -20.61
N SER A 230 -3.20 -30.83 -20.03
CA SER A 230 -4.52 -31.46 -19.86
C SER A 230 -5.44 -30.73 -18.87
N HIS A 231 -4.90 -29.85 -18.02
CA HIS A 231 -5.65 -29.09 -17.01
C HIS A 231 -6.09 -27.69 -17.49
N ILE A 232 -5.83 -27.31 -18.74
CA ILE A 232 -6.15 -25.97 -19.29
C ILE A 232 -7.64 -25.64 -19.19
N GLU A 233 -8.53 -26.60 -19.50
CA GLU A 233 -9.98 -26.35 -19.48
C GLU A 233 -10.50 -26.16 -18.04
N VAL A 234 -10.03 -26.96 -17.09
CA VAL A 234 -10.33 -26.77 -15.66
C VAL A 234 -9.77 -25.44 -15.16
N ALA A 235 -8.56 -25.05 -15.58
CA ALA A 235 -7.98 -23.76 -15.25
C ALA A 235 -8.82 -22.58 -15.80
N LYS A 236 -9.37 -22.70 -17.02
CA LYS A 236 -10.31 -21.72 -17.59
C LYS A 236 -11.61 -21.66 -16.78
N GLU A 237 -12.16 -22.80 -16.36
CA GLU A 237 -13.36 -22.87 -15.53
C GLU A 237 -13.17 -22.16 -14.17
N VAL A 238 -12.10 -22.49 -13.43
CA VAL A 238 -11.84 -21.89 -12.10
C VAL A 238 -11.40 -20.43 -12.17
N SER A 239 -11.17 -19.88 -13.36
CA SER A 239 -10.88 -18.46 -13.60
C SER A 239 -12.04 -17.69 -14.23
N SER A 240 -13.24 -18.28 -14.26
CA SER A 240 -14.46 -17.62 -14.72
C SER A 240 -14.87 -16.46 -13.81
N CYS A 241 -15.63 -15.52 -14.38
CA CYS A 241 -16.03 -14.30 -13.67
C CYS A 241 -17.13 -14.52 -12.63
N ASN A 242 -17.88 -15.62 -12.75
CA ASN A 242 -18.94 -16.02 -11.85
C ASN A 242 -18.53 -17.16 -10.89
N TYR A 243 -17.29 -17.65 -10.97
CA TYR A 243 -16.81 -18.75 -10.12
C TYR A 243 -17.00 -18.47 -8.63
N GLU A 244 -16.82 -17.21 -8.25
CA GLU A 244 -16.85 -16.76 -6.85
C GLU A 244 -18.28 -16.51 -6.35
N SER A 245 -19.27 -16.50 -7.25
CA SER A 245 -20.67 -16.21 -6.89
C SER A 245 -21.23 -17.30 -5.98
N GLY A 246 -21.65 -16.90 -4.77
CA GLY A 246 -22.17 -17.83 -3.77
C GLY A 246 -21.09 -18.59 -3.00
N THR A 247 -19.81 -18.27 -3.22
CA THR A 247 -18.67 -18.88 -2.50
C THR A 247 -18.10 -17.94 -1.43
N HIS A 248 -17.14 -18.45 -0.65
CA HIS A 248 -16.45 -17.68 0.39
C HIS A 248 -15.14 -17.02 -0.09
N TRP A 249 -14.85 -17.07 -1.40
CA TRP A 249 -13.68 -16.43 -1.99
C TRP A 249 -13.72 -14.91 -1.78
N GLY A 250 -12.60 -14.37 -1.32
CA GLY A 250 -12.47 -12.96 -0.96
C GLY A 250 -13.02 -12.60 0.42
N LEU A 251 -13.96 -13.37 0.96
CA LEU A 251 -14.54 -13.14 2.29
C LEU A 251 -13.74 -13.89 3.37
N GLU A 252 -13.66 -15.22 3.26
CA GLU A 252 -12.93 -16.07 4.21
C GLU A 252 -11.74 -16.78 3.56
N VAL A 253 -11.79 -17.00 2.24
CA VAL A 253 -10.79 -17.73 1.47
C VAL A 253 -10.03 -16.76 0.53
N GLY A 254 -8.75 -16.99 0.30
CA GLY A 254 -7.95 -16.29 -0.70
C GLY A 254 -7.28 -15.00 -0.22
N TRP A 255 -7.43 -13.94 -1.01
CA TRP A 255 -6.99 -12.56 -0.80
C TRP A 255 -8.24 -11.77 -0.47
N ALA A 256 -8.20 -10.99 0.61
CA ALA A 256 -9.37 -10.37 1.18
C ALA A 256 -9.96 -9.26 0.29
N TYR A 257 -11.29 -9.22 0.18
CA TYR A 257 -12.03 -8.17 -0.50
C TYR A 257 -12.51 -7.11 0.49
N GLY A 258 -12.97 -5.96 -0.05
CA GLY A 258 -13.66 -4.94 0.75
C GLY A 258 -12.78 -3.78 1.24
N SER A 259 -11.50 -3.74 0.84
CA SER A 259 -10.62 -2.60 1.09
C SER A 259 -9.72 -2.32 -0.12
N MET A 260 -9.37 -1.05 -0.30
CA MET A 260 -8.34 -0.60 -1.25
C MET A 260 -6.91 -1.06 -0.91
N THR A 261 -6.71 -1.58 0.31
CA THR A 261 -5.45 -2.17 0.82
C THR A 261 -5.70 -3.64 1.16
N GLU A 262 -5.93 -4.45 0.14
CA GLU A 262 -6.22 -5.89 0.29
C GLU A 262 -5.05 -6.65 0.92
N ASP A 263 -3.83 -6.15 0.72
CA ASP A 263 -2.59 -6.69 1.24
C ASP A 263 -2.59 -6.72 2.76
N ILE A 264 -2.68 -5.56 3.38
CA ILE A 264 -2.68 -5.40 4.83
C ILE A 264 -3.89 -6.11 5.45
N LEU A 265 -5.06 -6.08 4.80
CA LEU A 265 -6.25 -6.80 5.24
C LEU A 265 -6.05 -8.32 5.20
N THR A 266 -5.45 -8.85 4.14
CA THR A 266 -5.15 -10.29 4.01
C THR A 266 -4.16 -10.73 5.08
N GLY A 267 -3.11 -9.95 5.32
CA GLY A 267 -2.14 -10.21 6.38
C GLY A 267 -2.80 -10.24 7.77
N GLN A 268 -3.66 -9.26 8.05
CA GLN A 268 -4.42 -9.21 9.31
C GLN A 268 -5.34 -10.41 9.46
N ARG A 269 -6.02 -10.85 8.39
CA ARG A 269 -6.88 -12.03 8.42
C ARG A 269 -6.10 -13.30 8.75
N ILE A 270 -4.91 -13.46 8.16
CA ILE A 270 -4.00 -14.58 8.46
C ILE A 270 -3.60 -14.56 9.94
N HIS A 271 -3.21 -13.40 10.48
CA HIS A 271 -2.88 -13.27 11.90
C HIS A 271 -4.08 -13.50 12.83
N ALA A 272 -5.26 -13.01 12.46
CA ALA A 272 -6.49 -13.21 13.24
C ALA A 272 -6.97 -14.67 13.24
N ALA A 273 -6.57 -15.47 12.25
CA ALA A 273 -6.72 -16.93 12.23
C ALA A 273 -5.69 -17.65 13.12
N GLY A 274 -4.72 -16.92 13.70
CA GLY A 274 -3.74 -17.45 14.65
C GLY A 274 -2.37 -17.78 14.04
N TRP A 275 -2.18 -17.57 12.74
CA TRP A 275 -0.87 -17.72 12.11
C TRP A 275 0.08 -16.61 12.56
N ARG A 276 1.36 -16.96 12.70
CA ARG A 276 2.47 -16.04 12.84
C ARG A 276 2.97 -15.60 11.46
N SER A 277 3.87 -14.63 11.43
CA SER A 277 4.64 -14.29 10.24
C SER A 277 6.11 -14.12 10.59
N ALA A 278 6.98 -14.21 9.60
CA ALA A 278 8.40 -13.90 9.74
C ALA A 278 8.82 -12.78 8.78
N LYS A 279 9.89 -12.08 9.13
CA LYS A 279 10.56 -11.10 8.28
C LYS A 279 11.83 -11.75 7.72
N LEU A 280 12.04 -11.65 6.41
CA LEU A 280 13.27 -12.12 5.77
C LEU A 280 14.08 -10.91 5.32
N GLU A 281 15.12 -10.60 6.10
CA GLU A 281 16.13 -9.61 5.75
C GLU A 281 17.35 -10.32 5.16
N THR A 282 17.81 -9.85 4.00
CA THR A 282 18.98 -10.42 3.29
C THR A 282 19.93 -9.30 2.91
N GLU A 283 21.23 -9.63 2.84
CA GLU A 283 22.24 -8.77 2.26
C GLU A 283 22.92 -9.54 1.10
N PRO A 284 22.75 -9.10 -0.16
CA PRO A 284 22.00 -7.92 -0.63
C PRO A 284 20.47 -8.07 -0.48
N PRO A 285 19.69 -6.97 -0.61
CA PRO A 285 18.23 -7.03 -0.55
C PRO A 285 17.66 -8.03 -1.54
N ALA A 286 16.73 -8.87 -1.07
CA ALA A 286 16.26 -10.01 -1.86
C ALA A 286 15.39 -9.62 -3.06
N PHE A 287 14.59 -8.55 -2.93
CA PHE A 287 13.84 -7.97 -4.03
C PHE A 287 14.16 -6.48 -4.16
N LEU A 288 14.23 -6.00 -5.41
CA LEU A 288 14.38 -4.59 -5.74
C LEU A 288 13.25 -4.16 -6.66
N GLY A 289 12.69 -2.98 -6.45
CA GLY A 289 11.75 -2.37 -7.39
C GLY A 289 11.88 -0.87 -7.54
N CYS A 290 10.87 -0.21 -8.12
CA CYS A 290 10.89 1.25 -8.28
C CYS A 290 9.97 1.96 -7.27
N ALA A 291 10.46 3.08 -6.73
CA ALA A 291 9.69 3.99 -5.90
C ALA A 291 8.96 5.03 -6.78
N PRO A 292 7.78 5.53 -6.37
CA PRO A 292 7.17 6.68 -7.04
C PRO A 292 8.10 7.90 -7.00
N THR A 293 8.18 8.63 -8.10
CA THR A 293 8.94 9.88 -8.20
C THR A 293 8.01 11.09 -8.12
N GLY A 294 8.40 12.10 -7.34
CA GLY A 294 7.70 13.39 -7.25
C GLY A 294 6.49 13.43 -6.32
N GLY A 295 5.97 14.64 -6.13
CA GLY A 295 4.89 14.94 -5.18
C GLY A 295 3.54 14.29 -5.53
N PRO A 296 3.03 14.39 -6.78
CA PRO A 296 1.70 13.88 -7.12
C PRO A 296 1.55 12.36 -6.99
N ALA A 297 2.53 11.60 -7.49
CA ALA A 297 2.50 10.13 -7.43
C ALA A 297 2.56 9.63 -5.98
N CYS A 298 3.45 10.22 -5.17
CA CYS A 298 3.56 9.95 -3.73
C CYS A 298 2.23 10.20 -3.01
N LEU A 299 1.63 11.39 -3.13
CA LEU A 299 0.39 11.71 -2.41
C LEU A 299 -0.82 10.88 -2.87
N THR A 300 -0.87 10.51 -4.15
CA THR A 300 -1.91 9.61 -4.68
C THR A 300 -1.79 8.21 -4.05
N GLN A 301 -0.56 7.71 -3.90
CA GLN A 301 -0.30 6.43 -3.23
C GLN A 301 -0.73 6.49 -1.75
N PHE A 302 -0.30 7.50 -0.99
CA PHE A 302 -0.70 7.65 0.41
C PHE A 302 -2.21 7.81 0.59
N LYS A 303 -2.90 8.48 -0.33
CA LYS A 303 -4.37 8.63 -0.29
C LYS A 303 -5.03 7.27 -0.45
N ARG A 304 -4.57 6.45 -1.42
CA ARG A 304 -5.09 5.09 -1.64
C ARG A 304 -4.89 4.21 -0.41
N TRP A 305 -3.69 4.25 0.18
CA TRP A 305 -3.39 3.52 1.42
C TRP A 305 -4.29 3.97 2.57
N ALA A 306 -4.33 5.26 2.87
CA ALA A 306 -5.16 5.76 3.97
C ALA A 306 -6.65 5.48 3.77
N THR A 307 -7.14 5.47 2.53
CA THR A 307 -8.52 5.10 2.21
C THR A 307 -8.78 3.65 2.59
N GLY A 308 -7.96 2.71 2.12
CA GLY A 308 -8.14 1.30 2.42
C GLY A 308 -7.98 0.97 3.90
N LEU A 309 -6.98 1.57 4.56
CA LEU A 309 -6.75 1.40 5.99
C LEU A 309 -7.94 1.89 6.83
N PHE A 310 -8.54 3.02 6.45
CA PHE A 310 -9.70 3.55 7.16
C PHE A 310 -10.97 2.73 6.88
N GLU A 311 -11.15 2.20 5.66
CA GLU A 311 -12.22 1.24 5.35
C GLU A 311 -12.14 0.00 6.26
N ILE A 312 -10.94 -0.53 6.50
CA ILE A 312 -10.74 -1.66 7.40
C ILE A 312 -11.13 -1.28 8.84
N LEU A 313 -10.67 -0.11 9.31
CA LEU A 313 -10.90 0.37 10.68
C LEU A 313 -12.39 0.43 11.04
N ILE A 314 -13.25 0.86 10.11
CA ILE A 314 -14.70 1.01 10.36
C ILE A 314 -15.51 -0.25 9.99
N SER A 315 -14.87 -1.28 9.45
CA SER A 315 -15.52 -2.53 9.04
C SER A 315 -15.56 -3.55 10.18
N GLN A 316 -16.18 -4.71 9.92
CA GLN A 316 -16.12 -5.87 10.82
C GLN A 316 -14.70 -6.43 11.01
N ASN A 317 -13.77 -6.06 10.13
CA ASN A 317 -12.35 -6.42 10.22
C ASN A 317 -11.54 -5.44 11.11
N ASN A 318 -12.20 -4.68 11.98
CA ASN A 318 -11.50 -3.81 12.93
C ASN A 318 -10.57 -4.65 13.85
N PRO A 319 -9.29 -4.28 14.02
CA PRO A 319 -8.32 -5.06 14.79
C PRO A 319 -8.72 -5.24 16.26
N LEU A 320 -9.49 -4.32 16.86
CA LEU A 320 -10.01 -4.47 18.23
C LEU A 320 -11.02 -5.62 18.31
N LEU A 321 -11.94 -5.70 17.34
CA LEU A 321 -12.91 -6.80 17.27
C LEU A 321 -12.20 -8.13 17.05
N LEU A 322 -11.19 -8.17 16.19
CA LEU A 322 -10.39 -9.37 15.95
C LEU A 322 -9.56 -9.77 17.17
N SER A 323 -9.10 -8.82 17.98
CA SER A 323 -8.39 -9.14 19.22
C SER A 323 -9.30 -9.65 20.33
N ILE A 324 -10.56 -9.20 20.36
CA ILE A 324 -11.55 -9.62 21.37
C ILE A 324 -12.20 -10.96 21.00
N PHE A 325 -12.52 -11.17 19.72
CA PHE A 325 -13.37 -12.29 19.26
C PHE A 325 -12.63 -13.34 18.40
N LYS A 326 -11.37 -13.10 18.02
CA LYS A 326 -10.55 -14.01 17.21
C LYS A 326 -9.18 -14.20 17.86
N HIS A 327 -8.17 -14.65 17.11
CA HIS A 327 -6.84 -14.99 17.62
C HIS A 327 -5.79 -13.90 17.42
N LEU A 328 -6.21 -12.66 17.09
CA LEU A 328 -5.26 -11.56 16.92
C LEU A 328 -4.69 -11.14 18.28
N GLN A 329 -3.37 -11.22 18.44
CA GLN A 329 -2.74 -10.87 19.71
C GLN A 329 -2.87 -9.37 20.00
N PHE A 330 -2.97 -9.00 21.28
CA PHE A 330 -3.10 -7.60 21.69
C PHE A 330 -1.98 -6.70 21.12
N ARG A 331 -0.73 -7.18 21.11
CA ARG A 331 0.39 -6.43 20.53
C ARG A 331 0.25 -6.25 19.01
N GLN A 332 -0.22 -7.28 18.29
CA GLN A 332 -0.51 -7.18 16.86
C GLN A 332 -1.65 -6.18 16.62
N CYS A 333 -2.70 -6.23 17.44
CA CYS A 333 -3.82 -5.28 17.38
C CYS A 333 -3.34 -3.83 17.49
N LEU A 334 -2.50 -3.51 18.48
CA LEU A 334 -1.91 -2.17 18.63
C LEU A 334 -1.09 -1.76 17.41
N ALA A 335 -0.27 -2.68 16.87
CA ALA A 335 0.53 -2.41 15.67
C ALA A 335 -0.34 -2.11 14.44
N TYR A 336 -1.41 -2.88 14.21
CA TYR A 336 -2.39 -2.62 13.15
C TYR A 336 -3.10 -1.28 13.37
N LEU A 337 -3.51 -0.96 14.60
CA LEU A 337 -4.15 0.32 14.91
C LEU A 337 -3.26 1.51 14.57
N THR A 338 -1.94 1.44 14.83
CA THR A 338 -1.00 2.52 14.44
C THR A 338 -1.02 2.82 12.95
N LEU A 339 -1.24 1.82 12.10
CA LEU A 339 -1.44 2.02 10.66
C LEU A 339 -2.85 2.52 10.33
N TYR A 340 -3.87 1.94 10.97
CA TYR A 340 -5.26 2.12 10.52
C TYR A 340 -5.82 3.50 10.82
N VAL A 341 -5.26 4.19 11.81
CA VAL A 341 -5.71 5.53 12.24
C VAL A 341 -5.18 6.67 11.38
N TRP A 342 -4.42 6.42 10.30
CA TRP A 342 -3.83 7.49 9.47
C TRP A 342 -4.84 8.54 9.00
N ALA A 343 -5.97 8.12 8.43
CA ALA A 343 -7.00 9.04 7.96
C ALA A 343 -7.65 9.85 9.10
N VAL A 344 -7.97 9.18 10.21
CA VAL A 344 -8.55 9.81 11.41
C VAL A 344 -7.58 10.83 12.00
N ARG A 345 -6.29 10.47 12.09
CA ARG A 345 -5.22 11.35 12.52
C ARG A 345 -5.12 12.59 11.63
N GLY A 346 -5.24 12.44 10.30
CA GLY A 346 -5.27 13.58 9.37
C GLY A 346 -6.37 14.60 9.69
N PHE A 347 -7.57 14.13 10.02
CA PHE A 347 -8.67 15.00 10.43
C PHE A 347 -8.41 15.69 11.80
N VAL A 348 -7.95 14.93 12.80
CA VAL A 348 -7.65 15.49 14.13
C VAL A 348 -6.51 16.51 14.06
N GLU A 349 -5.44 16.22 13.32
CA GLU A 349 -4.32 17.14 13.12
C GLU A 349 -4.77 18.43 12.44
N LEU A 350 -5.65 18.36 11.43
CA LEU A 350 -6.22 19.56 10.79
C LEU A 350 -6.92 20.47 11.82
N CYS A 351 -7.69 19.92 12.75
CA CYS A 351 -8.36 20.73 13.77
C CYS A 351 -7.36 21.53 14.61
N TYR A 352 -6.25 20.92 15.03
CA TYR A 352 -5.19 21.60 15.77
C TYR A 352 -4.43 22.60 14.90
N GLU A 353 -4.15 22.25 13.64
CA GLU A 353 -3.45 23.13 12.67
C GLU A 353 -4.25 24.37 12.31
N LEU A 354 -5.58 24.32 12.39
CA LEU A 354 -6.47 25.47 12.20
C LEU A 354 -6.65 26.31 13.48
N LEU A 355 -6.51 25.70 14.66
CA LEU A 355 -6.70 26.39 15.94
C LEU A 355 -5.62 27.45 16.18
N VAL A 356 -4.36 27.15 15.86
CA VAL A 356 -3.25 28.11 16.03
C VAL A 356 -3.44 29.41 15.22
N PRO A 357 -3.67 29.37 13.90
CA PRO A 357 -3.90 30.59 13.13
C PRO A 357 -5.20 31.29 13.55
N TYR A 358 -6.24 30.56 13.97
CA TYR A 358 -7.45 31.17 14.54
C TYR A 358 -7.13 32.05 15.75
N CYS A 359 -6.32 31.56 16.70
CA CYS A 359 -5.91 32.32 17.88
C CYS A 359 -5.18 33.62 17.51
N LEU A 360 -4.23 33.56 16.57
CA LEU A 360 -3.53 34.76 16.07
C LEU A 360 -4.49 35.76 15.41
N LEU A 361 -5.47 35.28 14.64
CA LEU A 361 -6.45 36.10 13.92
C LEU A 361 -7.51 36.71 14.84
N THR A 362 -7.87 36.06 15.94
CA THR A 362 -8.89 36.52 16.89
C THR A 362 -8.32 37.19 18.14
N ASN A 363 -6.99 37.31 18.23
CA ASN A 363 -6.29 37.82 19.40
C ASN A 363 -6.59 37.02 20.68
N GLN A 364 -6.71 35.71 20.53
CA GLN A 364 -6.90 34.74 21.61
C GLN A 364 -5.64 33.88 21.77
N SER A 365 -5.57 33.10 22.84
CA SER A 365 -4.48 32.16 23.10
C SER A 365 -5.05 30.84 23.60
N PHE A 366 -4.45 29.73 23.17
CA PHE A 366 -4.75 28.40 23.70
C PHE A 366 -3.50 27.69 24.23
N LEU A 367 -2.31 28.10 23.78
CA LEU A 367 -1.05 27.55 24.25
C LEU A 367 -0.62 28.26 25.52
N SER A 368 0.08 27.54 26.40
CA SER A 368 0.63 28.12 27.61
C SER A 368 1.57 29.28 27.28
N LYS A 369 1.44 30.37 28.04
CA LYS A 369 2.30 31.55 27.88
C LYS A 369 3.66 31.30 28.53
N ALA A 370 4.71 31.92 28.02
CA ALA A 370 6.07 31.75 28.57
C ALA A 370 6.19 32.15 30.06
N SER A 371 5.28 32.98 30.57
CA SER A 371 5.17 33.35 31.98
C SER A 371 4.50 32.30 32.87
N GLU A 372 3.88 31.28 32.28
CA GLU A 372 3.11 30.25 33.00
C GLU A 372 3.97 28.99 33.23
N ASN A 373 3.85 28.37 34.41
CA ASN A 373 4.58 27.15 34.74
C ASN A 373 4.30 25.99 33.76
N CYS A 374 3.09 25.94 33.18
CA CYS A 374 2.69 24.94 32.21
C CYS A 374 3.47 25.01 30.89
N PHE A 375 4.06 26.17 30.55
CA PHE A 375 4.89 26.30 29.35
C PHE A 375 6.07 25.34 29.35
N ASN A 376 6.69 25.11 30.51
CA ASN A 376 7.80 24.17 30.63
C ASN A 376 7.39 22.74 30.32
N ILE A 377 6.15 22.35 30.64
CA ILE A 377 5.61 21.01 30.32
C ILE A 377 5.43 20.89 28.81
N THR A 378 4.80 21.87 28.17
CA THR A 378 4.60 21.89 26.71
C THR A 378 5.93 21.88 25.95
N LEU A 379 6.90 22.67 26.40
CA LEU A 379 8.24 22.70 25.83
C LEU A 379 8.95 21.35 26.00
N ALA A 380 8.88 20.75 27.19
CA ALA A 380 9.49 19.44 27.45
C ALA A 380 8.88 18.36 26.54
N LEU A 381 7.55 18.32 26.40
CA LEU A 381 6.87 17.38 25.50
C LEU A 381 7.30 17.56 24.05
N PHE A 382 7.37 18.81 23.57
CA PHE A 382 7.84 19.10 22.21
C PHE A 382 9.28 18.64 21.99
N LEU A 383 10.19 18.95 22.91
CA LEU A 383 11.60 18.55 22.82
C LEU A 383 11.74 17.03 22.89
N THR A 384 11.12 16.37 23.87
CA THR A 384 11.18 14.91 24.02
C THR A 384 10.64 14.20 22.79
N TYR A 385 9.49 14.62 22.25
CA TYR A 385 8.93 14.02 21.04
C TYR A 385 9.89 14.15 19.85
N ASN A 386 10.42 15.34 19.58
CA ASN A 386 11.33 15.54 18.45
C ASN A 386 12.66 14.81 18.64
N THR A 387 13.21 14.79 19.85
CA THR A 387 14.42 14.02 20.17
C THR A 387 14.19 12.52 20.01
N TYR A 388 13.05 11.98 20.48
CA TYR A 388 12.72 10.58 20.31
C TYR A 388 12.63 10.19 18.82
N ASN A 389 11.87 10.95 18.03
CA ASN A 389 11.76 10.70 16.58
C ASN A 389 13.12 10.80 15.89
N PHE A 390 13.96 11.76 16.29
CA PHE A 390 15.31 11.89 15.75
C PHE A 390 16.17 10.65 16.06
N VAL A 391 16.20 10.21 17.33
CA VAL A 391 16.97 9.04 17.76
C VAL A 391 16.51 7.78 17.04
N GLU A 392 15.20 7.57 16.88
CA GLU A 392 14.65 6.41 16.18
C GLU A 392 15.12 6.31 14.72
N TYR A 393 15.20 7.44 14.01
CA TYR A 393 15.75 7.46 12.65
C TYR A 393 17.25 7.16 12.62
N MET A 394 18.02 7.70 13.59
CA MET A 394 19.46 7.42 13.68
C MET A 394 19.72 5.94 13.99
N GLU A 395 18.91 5.32 14.86
CA GLU A 395 18.97 3.88 15.16
C GLU A 395 18.67 3.00 13.94
N CYS A 396 17.90 3.49 12.97
CA CYS A 396 17.69 2.81 11.69
C CYS A 396 18.83 3.03 10.68
N GLY A 397 19.92 3.70 11.07
CA GLY A 397 21.02 4.02 10.15
C GLY A 397 20.69 5.10 9.12
N LEU A 398 19.60 5.85 9.31
CA LEU A 398 19.15 6.90 8.39
C LEU A 398 19.86 8.23 8.66
N SER A 399 19.99 9.06 7.61
CA SER A 399 20.62 10.37 7.73
C SER A 399 19.71 11.39 8.43
N VAL A 400 20.31 12.45 8.98
CA VAL A 400 19.57 13.59 9.54
C VAL A 400 18.65 14.23 8.50
N ARG A 401 19.08 14.24 7.23
CA ARG A 401 18.26 14.76 6.13
C ARG A 401 17.05 13.87 5.87
N ALA A 402 17.21 12.54 5.94
CA ALA A 402 16.10 11.59 5.80
C ALA A 402 15.07 11.77 6.91
N TRP A 403 15.51 11.94 8.16
CA TRP A 403 14.63 12.29 9.29
C TRP A 403 13.84 13.56 9.01
N TRP A 404 14.52 14.65 8.62
CA TRP A 404 13.85 15.92 8.35
C TRP A 404 12.87 15.81 7.17
N ASN A 405 13.25 15.15 6.08
CA ASN A 405 12.39 14.93 4.92
C ASN A 405 11.13 14.17 5.31
N ASN A 406 11.26 13.08 6.08
CA ASN A 406 10.13 12.32 6.58
C ASN A 406 9.24 13.13 7.52
N HIS A 407 9.82 13.93 8.43
CA HIS A 407 9.05 14.78 9.33
C HIS A 407 8.19 15.80 8.57
N ARG A 408 8.77 16.45 7.55
CA ARG A 408 8.04 17.36 6.65
C ARG A 408 6.93 16.63 5.89
N MET A 409 7.27 15.48 5.29
CA MET A 409 6.31 14.71 4.50
C MET A 409 5.16 14.16 5.34
N GLN A 410 5.39 13.77 6.59
CA GLN A 410 4.32 13.38 7.51
C GLN A 410 3.27 14.49 7.69
N ARG A 411 3.69 15.75 7.85
CA ARG A 411 2.75 16.88 7.93
C ARG A 411 2.01 17.11 6.61
N ILE A 412 2.74 17.07 5.49
CA ILE A 412 2.16 17.24 4.14
C ILE A 412 1.13 16.15 3.85
N ILE A 413 1.46 14.89 4.07
CA ILE A 413 0.61 13.71 3.81
C ILE A 413 -0.64 13.76 4.69
N SER A 414 -0.48 14.09 5.97
CA SER A 414 -1.58 14.21 6.93
C SER A 414 -2.62 15.25 6.49
N ALA A 415 -2.15 16.47 6.20
CA ALA A 415 -2.99 17.57 5.76
C ALA A 415 -3.51 17.41 4.30
N SER A 416 -3.01 16.45 3.51
CA SER A 416 -3.45 16.18 2.14
C SER A 416 -4.16 14.84 1.99
N ALA A 417 -3.39 13.79 1.74
CA ALA A 417 -3.81 12.47 1.37
C ALA A 417 -4.67 11.81 2.45
N TRP A 418 -4.25 11.88 3.72
CA TRP A 418 -5.00 11.29 4.83
C TRP A 418 -6.32 12.02 5.08
N LEU A 419 -6.30 13.35 5.05
CA LEU A 419 -7.50 14.17 5.17
C LEU A 419 -8.53 13.87 4.06
N LEU A 420 -8.08 13.80 2.81
CA LEU A 420 -8.98 13.47 1.69
C LEU A 420 -9.48 12.03 1.77
N ALA A 421 -8.65 11.08 2.20
CA ALA A 421 -9.08 9.71 2.45
C ALA A 421 -10.18 9.65 3.53
N PHE A 422 -10.02 10.40 4.63
CA PHE A 422 -11.03 10.50 5.68
C PHE A 422 -12.39 10.93 5.13
N PHE A 423 -12.43 12.05 4.39
CA PHE A 423 -13.68 12.53 3.80
C PHE A 423 -14.23 11.59 2.73
N THR A 424 -13.37 10.94 1.94
CA THR A 424 -13.80 9.98 0.90
C THR A 424 -14.54 8.81 1.54
N VAL A 425 -13.97 8.19 2.58
CA VAL A 425 -14.60 7.07 3.27
C VAL A 425 -15.84 7.53 4.04
N LEU A 426 -15.79 8.69 4.72
CA LEU A 426 -16.95 9.24 5.42
C LEU A 426 -18.14 9.44 4.47
N LEU A 427 -17.92 10.07 3.31
CA LEU A 427 -18.96 10.28 2.31
C LEU A 427 -19.49 8.95 1.76
N LYS A 428 -18.62 7.96 1.55
CA LYS A 428 -19.02 6.60 1.16
C LYS A 428 -19.91 5.94 2.23
N THR A 429 -19.55 6.06 3.51
CA THR A 429 -20.33 5.45 4.61
C THR A 429 -21.73 6.05 4.77
N ILE A 430 -21.90 7.32 4.39
CA ILE A 430 -23.20 8.02 4.41
C ILE A 430 -23.98 7.80 3.08
N GLY A 431 -23.40 7.08 2.10
CA GLY A 431 -24.03 6.78 0.81
C GLY A 431 -23.98 7.93 -0.21
N LEU A 432 -23.07 8.90 -0.03
CA LEU A 432 -22.95 10.08 -0.88
C LEU A 432 -21.86 9.97 -1.96
N SER A 433 -21.06 8.88 -1.96
CA SER A 433 -19.96 8.70 -2.91
C SER A 433 -19.56 7.23 -3.10
N GLU A 434 -19.01 6.89 -4.27
CA GLU A 434 -18.29 5.65 -4.52
C GLU A 434 -16.77 5.90 -4.49
N THR A 435 -16.00 5.02 -3.85
CA THR A 435 -14.53 5.10 -3.85
C THR A 435 -13.97 4.71 -5.21
N VAL A 436 -13.43 5.67 -5.95
CA VAL A 436 -12.76 5.42 -7.24
C VAL A 436 -11.31 4.99 -7.01
N PHE A 437 -10.91 3.86 -7.62
CA PHE A 437 -9.53 3.41 -7.62
C PHE A 437 -8.69 4.21 -8.64
N GLU A 438 -7.78 5.03 -8.14
CA GLU A 438 -6.77 5.73 -8.95
C GLU A 438 -5.46 4.92 -8.93
N VAL A 439 -5.00 4.47 -10.10
CA VAL A 439 -3.73 3.75 -10.25
C VAL A 439 -2.57 4.72 -10.04
N THR A 440 -1.68 4.42 -9.09
CA THR A 440 -0.42 5.14 -8.94
C THR A 440 0.49 4.84 -10.13
N ARG A 441 0.79 5.85 -10.95
CA ARG A 441 1.84 5.71 -11.97
C ARG A 441 3.20 5.82 -11.29
N LYS A 442 4.04 4.80 -11.47
CA LYS A 442 5.46 4.85 -11.13
C LYS A 442 6.21 5.12 -12.43
N GLU A 443 6.74 6.32 -12.58
CA GLU A 443 7.54 6.65 -13.75
C GLU A 443 8.91 5.96 -13.63
N LYS A 444 9.32 5.25 -14.68
CA LYS A 444 10.72 4.82 -14.80
C LYS A 444 11.54 6.09 -15.02
N SER A 445 12.63 6.26 -14.27
CA SER A 445 13.67 7.22 -14.63
C SER A 445 14.31 6.77 -15.95
N THR A 446 13.72 7.17 -17.08
CA THR A 446 14.35 7.05 -18.39
C THR A 446 15.51 8.04 -18.41
N SER A 447 16.73 7.56 -18.23
CA SER A 447 17.92 8.29 -18.68
C SER A 447 18.03 8.17 -20.21
N ASP A 448 16.99 8.59 -20.93
CA ASP A 448 17.02 8.63 -22.38
C ASP A 448 17.54 10.01 -22.79
N GLY A 449 18.76 10.00 -23.31
CA GLY A 449 19.48 11.18 -23.78
C GLY A 449 18.86 11.79 -25.03
N ASN A 450 17.72 12.47 -24.87
CA ASN A 450 17.24 13.44 -25.85
C ASN A 450 17.15 14.81 -25.21
N GLY A 451 18.05 15.69 -25.63
CA GLY A 451 18.13 17.07 -25.19
C GLY A 451 16.92 17.87 -25.61
N GLN A 452 16.11 18.26 -24.64
CA GLN A 452 15.29 19.48 -24.70
C GLN A 452 15.04 20.00 -23.28
N ASN A 453 15.90 20.93 -22.85
CA ASN A 453 15.81 21.92 -21.78
C ASN A 453 14.59 21.87 -20.82
N ASP A 454 14.75 21.13 -19.72
CA ASP A 454 14.50 21.53 -18.32
C ASP A 454 14.79 20.27 -17.49
N GLU A 455 16.03 20.09 -17.04
CA GLU A 455 16.39 19.00 -16.12
C GLU A 455 15.51 19.12 -14.86
N VAL A 456 14.51 18.24 -14.76
CA VAL A 456 13.71 18.11 -13.56
C VAL A 456 14.62 17.54 -12.49
N ASP A 457 14.99 18.36 -11.50
CA ASP A 457 15.68 17.90 -10.29
C ASP A 457 14.79 16.84 -9.62
N PRO A 458 15.18 15.56 -9.67
CA PRO A 458 14.30 14.47 -9.24
C PRO A 458 14.10 14.47 -7.72
N GLU A 459 14.93 15.20 -6.97
CA GLU A 459 14.79 15.38 -5.51
C GLU A 459 13.81 16.50 -5.14
N ARG A 460 13.43 17.34 -6.10
CA ARG A 460 12.59 18.51 -5.82
C ARG A 460 11.10 18.20 -5.89
N PHE A 461 10.37 18.69 -4.89
CA PHE A 461 8.93 18.52 -4.79
C PHE A 461 8.20 19.21 -5.96
N THR A 462 7.33 18.44 -6.63
CA THR A 462 6.54 18.85 -7.79
C THR A 462 5.05 18.92 -7.47
N PHE A 463 4.31 19.68 -8.27
CA PHE A 463 2.88 19.93 -8.11
C PHE A 463 2.13 19.69 -9.43
N ASP A 464 0.87 19.30 -9.31
CA ASP A 464 -0.09 19.27 -10.42
C ASP A 464 -1.45 19.84 -9.97
N ALA A 465 -2.47 19.72 -10.82
CA ALA A 465 -3.81 20.24 -10.54
C ALA A 465 -4.66 19.36 -9.61
N SER A 466 -4.08 18.30 -9.03
CA SER A 466 -4.77 17.33 -8.19
C SER A 466 -5.31 17.96 -6.90
N PRO A 467 -6.48 17.50 -6.42
CA PRO A 467 -7.12 18.07 -5.24
C PRO A 467 -6.32 17.85 -3.94
N VAL A 468 -5.41 16.87 -3.90
CA VAL A 468 -4.52 16.60 -2.75
C VAL A 468 -3.71 17.83 -2.33
N PHE A 469 -3.41 18.75 -3.26
CA PHE A 469 -2.64 19.96 -2.96
C PHE A 469 -3.46 21.10 -2.36
N ILE A 470 -4.79 21.07 -2.46
CA ILE A 470 -5.65 22.19 -2.05
C ILE A 470 -5.57 22.46 -0.54
N PRO A 471 -5.77 21.48 0.37
CA PRO A 471 -5.83 21.77 1.80
C PRO A 471 -4.49 22.25 2.35
N VAL A 472 -3.37 21.64 1.92
CA VAL A 472 -2.02 22.04 2.35
C VAL A 472 -1.66 23.44 1.84
N THR A 473 -2.06 23.78 0.62
CA THR A 473 -1.91 25.15 0.09
C THR A 473 -2.72 26.14 0.92
N ALA A 474 -3.97 25.81 1.26
CA ALA A 474 -4.82 26.66 2.09
C ALA A 474 -4.23 26.87 3.50
N LEU A 475 -3.76 25.81 4.15
CA LEU A 475 -3.07 25.88 5.44
C LEU A 475 -1.81 26.74 5.38
N THR A 476 -1.01 26.58 4.33
CA THR A 476 0.20 27.39 4.12
C THR A 476 -0.15 28.87 4.02
N MET A 477 -1.13 29.23 3.17
CA MET A 477 -1.59 30.60 3.00
C MET A 477 -2.19 31.18 4.28
N LEU A 478 -3.01 30.40 5.00
CA LEU A 478 -3.63 30.81 6.25
C LEU A 478 -2.60 31.11 7.33
N ASN A 479 -1.59 30.26 7.50
CA ASN A 479 -0.53 30.47 8.50
C ASN A 479 0.31 31.72 8.17
N ILE A 480 0.62 31.98 6.89
CA ILE A 480 1.31 33.21 6.46
C ILE A 480 0.47 34.45 6.82
N VAL A 481 -0.83 34.43 6.51
CA VAL A 481 -1.75 35.54 6.81
C VAL A 481 -1.87 35.75 8.32
N ALA A 482 -2.04 34.67 9.09
CA ALA A 482 -2.17 34.73 10.55
C ALA A 482 -0.92 35.30 11.24
N ILE A 483 0.29 34.86 10.85
CA ILE A 483 1.55 35.44 11.35
C ILE A 483 1.64 36.92 10.98
N THR A 484 1.29 37.28 9.75
CA THR A 484 1.37 38.68 9.28
C THR A 484 0.45 39.58 10.09
N ILE A 485 -0.81 39.18 10.29
CA ILE A 485 -1.80 39.92 11.07
C ILE A 485 -1.40 39.96 12.55
N GLY A 486 -0.99 38.83 13.12
CA GLY A 486 -0.54 38.75 14.51
C GLY A 486 0.66 39.66 14.77
N THR A 487 1.65 39.67 13.88
CA THR A 487 2.83 40.55 13.97
C THR A 487 2.44 42.01 13.83
N TRP A 488 1.56 42.34 12.88
CA TRP A 488 1.06 43.69 12.70
C TRP A 488 0.37 44.20 13.98
N ARG A 489 -0.47 43.38 14.62
CA ARG A 489 -1.13 43.73 15.89
C ARG A 489 -0.13 43.88 17.03
N ALA A 490 0.86 43.00 17.12
CA ALA A 490 1.88 43.08 18.16
C ALA A 490 2.78 44.32 18.04
N VAL A 491 3.04 44.80 16.80
CA VAL A 491 3.94 45.95 16.55
C VAL A 491 3.19 47.28 16.52
N PHE A 492 2.03 47.33 15.88
CA PHE A 492 1.30 48.58 15.57
C PHE A 492 -0.06 48.68 16.25
N GLY A 493 -0.58 47.60 16.84
CA GLY A 493 -1.85 47.63 17.55
C GLY A 493 -1.72 48.40 18.87
N THR A 494 -2.56 49.39 19.09
CA THR A 494 -2.81 49.99 20.40
C THR A 494 -3.57 48.99 21.25
N THR A 495 -2.92 47.92 21.68
CA THR A 495 -3.52 46.98 22.63
C THR A 495 -3.29 47.54 24.03
N GLU A 496 -4.35 48.09 24.63
CA GLU A 496 -4.56 47.84 26.05
C GLU A 496 -4.29 46.34 26.26
N ASP A 497 -3.44 45.97 27.21
CA ASP A 497 -3.11 44.58 27.54
C ASP A 497 -4.40 43.81 27.84
N VAL A 498 -5.09 43.30 26.81
CA VAL A 498 -6.26 42.45 26.97
C VAL A 498 -5.71 41.16 27.56
N PRO A 499 -6.08 40.80 28.81
CA PRO A 499 -5.60 39.57 29.41
C PRO A 499 -6.11 38.39 28.58
N GLY A 500 -5.26 37.79 27.75
CA GLY A 500 -5.66 36.69 26.86
C GLY A 500 -5.09 36.68 25.43
N GLY A 501 -4.34 37.71 25.02
CA GLY A 501 -3.71 37.75 23.69
C GLY A 501 -2.71 36.59 23.42
N PRO A 502 -2.42 36.28 22.14
CA PRO A 502 -1.54 35.20 21.72
C PRO A 502 -0.11 35.40 22.24
N GLY A 503 0.52 34.31 22.68
CA GLY A 503 1.91 34.30 23.14
C GLY A 503 2.90 33.98 22.03
N ILE A 504 4.18 33.92 22.40
CA ILE A 504 5.26 33.48 21.50
C ILE A 504 5.05 32.05 20.98
N SER A 505 4.36 31.22 21.76
CA SER A 505 4.05 29.81 21.47
C SER A 505 3.23 29.64 20.19
N GLU A 506 2.22 30.48 19.95
CA GLU A 506 1.40 30.45 18.73
C GLU A 506 2.22 30.82 17.49
N PHE A 507 3.05 31.86 17.57
CA PHE A 507 3.96 32.24 16.48
C PHE A 507 4.98 31.14 16.18
N MET A 508 5.57 30.54 17.20
CA MET A 508 6.50 29.41 17.05
C MET A 508 5.82 28.21 16.40
N SER A 509 4.57 27.92 16.78
CA SER A 509 3.81 26.79 16.22
C SER A 509 3.46 26.99 14.75
N CYS A 510 2.95 28.18 14.37
CA CYS A 510 2.73 28.52 12.96
C CYS A 510 4.05 28.52 12.16
N GLY A 511 5.13 29.04 12.75
CA GLY A 511 6.46 29.01 12.15
C GLY A 511 6.99 27.59 11.92
N TRP A 512 6.86 26.70 12.90
CA TRP A 512 7.23 25.29 12.78
C TRP A 512 6.45 24.57 11.68
N LEU A 513 5.12 24.81 11.60
CA LEU A 513 4.30 24.26 10.53
C LEU A 513 4.73 24.78 9.16
N LEU A 514 5.02 26.07 9.00
CA LEU A 514 5.53 26.63 7.75
C LEU A 514 6.90 26.09 7.36
N LEU A 515 7.78 25.79 8.33
CA LEU A 515 9.05 25.09 8.06
C LEU A 515 8.80 23.67 7.53
N CYS A 516 7.80 22.97 8.08
CA CYS A 516 7.39 21.67 7.57
C CYS A 516 6.83 21.76 6.14
N LEU A 517 6.03 22.80 5.88
CA LEU A 517 5.38 23.08 4.60
C LEU A 517 6.24 23.93 3.64
N LEU A 518 7.55 24.02 3.86
CA LEU A 518 8.46 24.81 3.03
C LEU A 518 8.36 24.51 1.51
N PRO A 519 8.14 23.26 1.04
CA PRO A 519 7.88 22.99 -0.37
C PRO A 519 6.68 23.77 -0.92
N PHE A 520 5.60 23.90 -0.14
CA PHE A 520 4.40 24.65 -0.52
C PHE A 520 4.63 26.16 -0.48
N VAL A 521 5.38 26.66 0.51
CA VAL A 521 5.80 28.06 0.57
C VAL A 521 6.57 28.45 -0.70
N ARG A 522 7.54 27.62 -1.11
CA ARG A 522 8.27 27.80 -2.38
C ARG A 522 7.36 27.63 -3.59
N GLY A 523 6.44 26.68 -3.55
CA GLY A 523 5.46 26.42 -4.60
C GLY A 523 4.47 27.56 -4.86
N LEU A 524 4.17 28.39 -3.86
CA LEU A 524 3.32 29.58 -4.03
C LEU A 524 3.92 30.59 -5.02
N VAL A 525 5.25 30.72 -5.06
CA VAL A 525 5.99 31.61 -5.98
C VAL A 525 6.72 30.88 -7.12
N GLY A 526 6.69 29.54 -7.11
CA GLY A 526 7.32 28.70 -8.13
C GLY A 526 6.65 28.78 -9.51
N LYS A 527 7.39 28.35 -10.53
CA LYS A 527 6.95 28.23 -11.93
C LYS A 527 7.10 26.78 -12.41
N GLY A 528 6.38 26.43 -13.49
CA GLY A 528 6.41 25.08 -14.07
C GLY A 528 5.92 24.02 -13.08
N SER A 529 6.50 22.82 -13.14
CA SER A 529 6.20 21.68 -12.24
C SER A 529 6.53 21.95 -10.77
N TYR A 530 7.35 22.96 -10.46
CA TYR A 530 7.69 23.37 -9.10
C TYR A 530 6.76 24.45 -8.52
N GLY A 531 5.83 24.97 -9.33
CA GLY A 531 4.84 25.95 -8.92
C GLY A 531 3.48 25.31 -8.69
N ILE A 532 2.80 25.69 -7.61
CA ILE A 532 1.42 25.26 -7.38
C ILE A 532 0.53 25.85 -8.50
N PRO A 533 -0.27 25.05 -9.21
CA PRO A 533 -1.11 25.54 -10.30
C PRO A 533 -2.12 26.60 -9.85
N TRP A 534 -2.48 27.51 -10.76
CA TRP A 534 -3.41 28.62 -10.47
C TRP A 534 -4.78 28.12 -9.98
N SER A 535 -5.28 27.04 -10.55
CA SER A 535 -6.55 26.41 -10.15
C SER A 535 -6.54 25.95 -8.67
N VAL A 536 -5.41 25.41 -8.20
CA VAL A 536 -5.23 24.98 -6.80
C VAL A 536 -5.13 26.19 -5.89
N LYS A 537 -4.34 27.21 -6.26
CA LYS A 537 -4.23 28.48 -5.51
C LYS A 537 -5.58 29.15 -5.33
N LEU A 538 -6.37 29.24 -6.39
CA LEU A 538 -7.69 29.88 -6.34
C LEU A 538 -8.65 29.14 -5.39
N LYS A 539 -8.72 27.81 -5.47
CA LYS A 539 -9.54 27.00 -4.55
C LYS A 539 -9.06 27.12 -3.10
N ALA A 540 -7.75 27.11 -2.88
CA ALA A 540 -7.16 27.31 -1.56
C ALA A 540 -7.50 28.70 -0.99
N SER A 541 -7.37 29.76 -1.79
CA SER A 541 -7.74 31.12 -1.39
C SER A 541 -9.20 31.25 -0.99
N LEU A 542 -10.11 30.56 -1.68
CA LEU A 542 -11.53 30.54 -1.30
C LEU A 542 -11.74 29.90 0.09
N LEU A 543 -11.05 28.81 0.39
CA LEU A 543 -11.10 28.19 1.73
C LEU A 543 -10.54 29.12 2.81
N VAL A 544 -9.42 29.79 2.54
CA VAL A 544 -8.84 30.77 3.46
C VAL A 544 -9.79 31.96 3.68
N ALA A 545 -10.38 32.50 2.62
CA ALA A 545 -11.34 33.60 2.72
C ALA A 545 -12.58 33.20 3.53
N LEU A 546 -13.10 31.99 3.32
CA LEU A 546 -14.20 31.44 4.10
C LEU A 546 -13.83 31.35 5.58
N PHE A 547 -12.64 30.81 5.89
CA PHE A 547 -12.15 30.70 7.26
C PHE A 547 -12.02 32.06 7.95
N LEU A 548 -11.44 33.05 7.26
CA LEU A 548 -11.31 34.42 7.77
C LEU A 548 -12.68 35.07 8.01
N PHE A 549 -13.63 34.87 7.09
CA PHE A 549 -15.00 35.36 7.24
C PHE A 549 -15.70 34.76 8.46
N CYS A 550 -15.56 33.45 8.68
CA CYS A 550 -16.11 32.78 9.85
C CYS A 550 -15.42 33.23 11.15
N SER A 551 -14.12 33.50 11.12
CA SER A 551 -13.34 33.89 12.30
C SER A 551 -13.65 35.32 12.78
N ASN A 552 -14.06 36.21 11.89
CA ASN A 552 -14.40 37.61 12.22
C ASN A 552 -15.87 37.79 12.68
N ARG A 553 -16.68 36.73 12.70
CA ARG A 553 -18.11 36.79 13.03
C ARG A 553 -18.41 36.52 14.52
N ASN A 554 -17.40 36.22 15.32
CA ASN A 554 -17.43 36.19 16.78
C ASN A 554 -16.72 37.42 17.33
#